data_AF-A0A349BUB3-F1
#
_entry.id   AF-A0A349BUB3-F1
#
_cell.length_a   1.000
_cell.length_b   1.000
_cell.length_c   1.000
_cell.angle_alpha   90.00
_cell.angle_beta   90.00
_cell.angle_gamma   90.00
#
_symmetry.space_group_name_H-M   'P 1'
#
loop_
_entity.id
_entity.type
_entity.pdbx_description
1 polymer ?
#
loop_
_entity_poly.entity_id
_entity_poly.type
_entity_poly.pdbx_seq_one_letter_code
_entity_poly.pdbx_strand_id
1 'polypeptide(L)' 'VLNNYRENGKEVSEKTLLFAEKALQNGEIDFSKYLQLLEDATRIEIDYLTALFNYNKTVLEINYLLK' A
#
# COMPACT_ATOMS: atom_id res chain seq x y z
N VAL A 1 1.95 -2.59 -11.50
CA VAL A 1 2.01 -2.56 -10.01
C VAL A 1 2.91 -1.44 -9.50
N LEU A 2 4.24 -1.47 -9.72
CA LEU A 2 5.16 -0.43 -9.22
C LEU A 2 4.84 1.00 -9.70
N ASN A 3 4.57 1.20 -10.99
CA ASN A 3 4.20 2.52 -11.52
C ASN A 3 2.81 2.94 -11.05
N ASN A 4 1.84 2.03 -11.08
CA ASN A 4 0.47 2.29 -10.63
C ASN A 4 0.39 2.68 -9.14
N TYR A 5 1.21 2.07 -8.27
CA TYR A 5 1.33 2.50 -6.88
C TYR A 5 1.95 3.90 -6.74
N ARG A 6 3.04 4.16 -7.49
CA ARG A 6 3.71 5.47 -7.49
C ARG A 6 2.80 6.59 -7.98
N GLU A 7 1.97 6.31 -8.97
CA GLU A 7 1.09 7.30 -9.58
C GLU A 7 -0.19 7.51 -8.75
N ASN A 8 -0.75 6.45 -8.14
CA ASN A 8 -2.10 6.50 -7.55
C ASN A 8 -2.22 5.78 -6.21
N GLY A 9 -1.61 4.60 -6.05
CA GLY A 9 -1.83 3.74 -4.87
C GLY A 9 -1.45 4.40 -3.54
N LYS A 10 -0.36 5.17 -3.50
CA LYS A 10 0.05 5.90 -2.30
C LYS A 10 -0.99 6.96 -1.89
N GLU A 11 -1.42 7.79 -2.83
CA GLU A 11 -2.42 8.85 -2.56
C GLU A 11 -3.75 8.26 -2.11
N VAL A 12 -4.18 7.15 -2.73
CA VAL A 12 -5.40 6.44 -2.34
C VAL A 12 -5.32 5.91 -0.92
N SER A 13 -4.20 5.27 -0.54
CA SER A 13 -3.98 4.76 0.81
C SER A 13 -4.03 5.90 1.85
N GLU A 14 -3.29 6.99 1.61
CA GLU A 14 -3.25 8.16 2.51
C GLU A 14 -4.64 8.81 2.68
N LYS A 15 -5.39 9.00 1.59
CA LYS A 15 -6.74 9.56 1.66
C LYS A 15 -7.73 8.63 2.36
N THR A 16 -7.60 7.32 2.17
CA THR A 16 -8.46 6.32 2.80
C THR A 16 -8.28 6.34 4.32
N LEU A 17 -7.04 6.42 4.80
CA LEU A 17 -6.74 6.53 6.22
C LEU A 17 -7.26 7.83 6.83
N LEU A 18 -7.02 8.97 6.15
CA LEU A 18 -7.53 10.27 6.61
C LEU A 18 -9.06 10.29 6.70
N PHE A 19 -9.73 9.69 5.72
CA PHE A 19 -11.19 9.54 5.75
C PHE A 19 -11.64 8.65 6.91
N ALA A 20 -11.02 7.47 7.07
CA ALA A 20 -11.38 6.52 8.13
C ALA A 20 -11.23 7.14 9.53
N GLU A 21 -10.14 7.89 9.76
CA GLU A 21 -9.89 8.57 11.03
C GLU A 21 -10.96 9.62 11.34
N LYS A 22 -11.28 10.49 10.37
CA LYS A 22 -12.33 11.51 10.52
C LYS A 22 -13.71 10.90 10.72
N ALA A 23 -14.05 9.89 9.93
CA ALA A 23 -15.33 9.21 10.02
C ALA A 23 -15.51 8.53 11.38
N LEU A 24 -14.45 7.93 11.94
CA LEU A 24 -14.48 7.35 13.28
C LEU A 24 -14.64 8.45 14.35
N GLN A 25 -13.89 9.55 14.26
CA GLN A 25 -13.98 10.68 15.19
C GLN A 25 -15.37 11.33 15.20
N ASN A 26 -16.00 11.42 14.03
CA ASN A 26 -17.36 11.96 13.87
C ASN A 26 -18.46 10.96 14.26
N GLY A 27 -18.11 9.69 14.52
CA GLY A 27 -19.08 8.62 14.78
C GLY A 27 -19.85 8.14 13.54
N GLU A 28 -19.35 8.44 12.34
CA GLU A 28 -19.93 8.01 11.05
C GLU A 28 -19.64 6.52 10.77
N ILE A 29 -18.54 5.99 11.32
CA ILE A 29 -18.19 4.56 11.26
C ILE A 29 -17.84 4.03 12.64
N ASP A 30 -17.99 2.72 12.81
CA ASP A 30 -17.52 2.02 14.00
C ASP A 30 -16.04 1.58 13.88
N PHE A 31 -15.49 1.11 15.00
CA PHE A 31 -14.10 0.64 15.06
C PHE A 31 -13.80 -0.53 14.12
N SER A 32 -14.79 -1.40 13.85
CA SER A 32 -14.61 -2.54 12.94
C SER A 32 -14.41 -2.08 11.50
N LYS A 33 -15.16 -1.06 11.06
CA LYS A 33 -14.98 -0.44 9.75
C LYS A 33 -13.70 0.38 9.65
N TYR A 34 -13.31 1.07 10.69
CA TYR A 34 -11.99 1.73 10.74
C TYR A 34 -10.86 0.72 10.52
N LEU A 35 -10.89 -0.42 11.22
CA LEU A 35 -9.86 -1.45 11.10
C LEU A 35 -9.80 -2.03 9.68
N GLN A 36 -10.94 -2.28 9.04
CA GLN A 36 -10.98 -2.74 7.64
C GLN A 36 -10.35 -1.74 6.67
N LEU A 37 -10.67 -0.44 6.81
CA LEU A 37 -10.08 0.60 5.97
C LEU A 37 -8.57 0.74 6.19
N LEU A 38 -8.12 0.59 7.45
CA LEU A 38 -6.71 0.56 7.81
C LEU A 38 -5.99 -0.64 7.17
N GLU A 39 -6.58 -1.83 7.26
CA GLU A 39 -6.06 -3.05 6.64
C GLU A 39 -5.97 -2.90 5.12
N ASP A 40 -7.01 -2.37 4.48
CA ASP A 40 -7.04 -2.14 3.04
C ASP A 40 -5.96 -1.16 2.58
N ALA A 41 -5.84 -0.02 3.26
CA ALA A 41 -4.82 0.99 2.97
C ALA A 41 -3.40 0.46 3.16
N THR A 42 -3.18 -0.33 4.23
CA THR A 42 -1.88 -0.95 4.53
C THR A 42 -1.52 -2.03 3.51
N ARG A 43 -2.49 -2.82 3.05
CA ARG A 43 -2.28 -3.86 2.04
C ARG A 43 -1.75 -3.28 0.72
N ILE A 44 -2.26 -2.13 0.30
CA ILE A 44 -1.78 -1.43 -0.91
C ILE A 44 -0.27 -1.12 -0.80
N GLU A 45 0.20 -0.73 0.38
CA GLU A 45 1.62 -0.46 0.64
C GLU A 45 2.47 -1.75 0.68
N ILE A 46 1.98 -2.80 1.33
CA ILE A 46 2.64 -4.11 1.37
C ILE A 46 2.81 -4.69 -0.04
N ASP A 47 1.78 -4.61 -0.88
CA ASP A 47 1.80 -5.11 -2.26
C ASP A 47 2.85 -4.37 -3.10
N TYR A 48 3.00 -3.05 -2.90
CA TYR A 48 4.05 -2.28 -3.54
C TYR A 48 5.45 -2.67 -3.07
N LEU A 49 5.67 -2.76 -1.76
CA LEU A 49 6.96 -3.14 -1.20
C LEU A 49 7.38 -4.54 -1.68
N THR A 50 6.44 -5.47 -1.76
CA THR A 50 6.65 -6.81 -2.29
C THR A 50 7.03 -6.78 -3.77
N ALA A 51 6.33 -5.98 -4.57
CA ALA A 51 6.67 -5.81 -5.99
C ALA A 51 8.06 -5.19 -6.16
N LEU A 52 8.45 -4.25 -5.30
CA LEU A 52 9.74 -3.56 -5.35
C LEU A 52 10.88 -4.51 -4.97
N PHE A 53 10.67 -5.30 -3.91
CA PHE A 53 11.59 -6.34 -3.50
C PHE A 53 11.83 -7.35 -4.63
N ASN A 54 10.77 -7.85 -5.25
CA ASN A 54 10.87 -8.81 -6.35
C ASN A 54 11.61 -8.24 -7.56
N TYR A 55 11.32 -6.98 -7.94
CA TYR A 55 12.05 -6.30 -9.01
C TYR A 55 13.56 -6.23 -8.72
N ASN A 56 13.93 -5.80 -7.51
CA ASN A 56 15.33 -5.70 -7.11
C ASN A 56 16.02 -7.07 -7.08
N LYS A 57 15.31 -8.11 -6.63
CA LYS A 57 15.80 -9.50 -6.64
C LYS A 57 16.08 -9.98 -8.06
N THR A 58 15.17 -9.75 -9.02
CA THR A 58 15.38 -10.10 -10.43
C THR A 58 16.60 -9.38 -11.02
N VAL A 59 16.76 -8.08 -10.74
CA VAL A 59 17.95 -7.32 -11.18
C VAL A 59 19.24 -7.92 -10.61
N LEU A 60 19.24 -8.30 -9.33
CA LEU A 60 20.38 -8.94 -8.68
C LEU A 60 20.72 -10.30 -9.32
N GLU A 61 19.71 -11.13 -9.59
CA GLU A 61 19.88 -12.42 -10.25
C GLU A 61 20.50 -12.27 -11.65
N ILE A 62 20.00 -11.32 -12.45
CA ILE A 62 20.57 -11.01 -13.77
C ILE A 62 22.04 -10.59 -13.64
N ASN A 63 22.36 -9.70 -12.69
CA ASN A 63 23.73 -9.26 -12.47
C ASN A 63 24.67 -10.40 -12.03
N TYR A 64 24.14 -11.42 -11.35
CA TYR A 64 24.92 -12.60 -10.98
C TYR A 64 25.14 -13.54 -12.17
N LEU A 65 24.15 -13.70 -13.05
CA LEU A 65 24.23 -14.56 -14.23
C LEU A 65 25.11 -13.98 -15.36
N LEU A 66 25.27 -12.66 -15.41
CA LEU A 66 26.12 -11.96 -16.38
C LEU A 66 27.59 -11.85 -15.94
N LYS A 67 27.92 -12.31 -14.74
CA LYS A 67 29.30 -12.48 -14.27
C LYS A 67 29.82 -13.86 -14.63
#